data_AF-A0A2A4YQ51-F1
#
_entry.id   AF-A0A2A4YQ51-F1
#
_cell.length_a   1.000
_cell.length_b   1.000
_cell.length_c   1.000
_cell.angle_alpha   90.00
_cell.angle_beta   90.00
_cell.angle_gamma   90.00
#
_symmetry.space_group_name_H-M   'P 1'
#
loop_
_entity.id
_entity.type
_entity.pdbx_description
1 polymer ?
#
loop_
_entity_poly.entity_id
_entity_poly.type
_entity_poly.pdbx_seq_one_letter_code
_entity_poly.pdbx_strand_id
1 'polypeptide(L)'
;MIHVGIDPGADGAIGVIDAHLTTATVFPKISGKFDAHQLNICIERILEEDDYIHFILEKPGIIFGVGKSSMAKLYKNCGLIEGILIGNNCRYTLVPPKEWQKEMWQGVDTIRKSTTKRKKDGTKAQGAVDTKAMSLMAAKRLWPSMDFRKSERATTPHDGIVDALLMAEYSRRKF
;
A
#
# COMPACT_ATOMS: atom_id res chain seq x y z
N MET A 1 -20.32 0.09 6.13
CA MET A 1 -19.50 0.43 4.95
C MET A 1 -18.06 0.12 5.30
N ILE A 2 -17.40 -0.68 4.47
CA ILE A 2 -16.02 -1.12 4.66
C ILE A 2 -15.15 -0.51 3.56
N HIS A 3 -14.00 0.01 3.95
CA HIS A 3 -13.03 0.62 3.05
C HIS A 3 -11.76 -0.22 3.03
N VAL A 4 -11.33 -0.60 1.83
CA VAL A 4 -10.20 -1.52 1.66
C VAL A 4 -9.13 -0.86 0.81
N GLY A 5 -7.88 -0.95 1.23
CA GLY A 5 -6.72 -0.54 0.45
C GLY A 5 -5.81 -1.74 0.18
N ILE A 6 -5.30 -1.86 -1.05
CA ILE A 6 -4.46 -2.98 -1.48
C ILE A 6 -3.16 -2.45 -2.07
N ASP A 7 -2.04 -2.75 -1.41
CA ASP A 7 -0.69 -2.55 -1.98
C ASP A 7 -0.33 -3.78 -2.84
N PRO A 8 -0.22 -3.66 -4.18
CA PRO A 8 0.09 -4.79 -5.06
C PRO A 8 1.58 -5.21 -5.08
N GLY A 9 2.41 -4.59 -4.23
CA GLY A 9 3.84 -4.88 -4.12
C GLY A 9 4.16 -6.36 -3.86
N ALA A 10 5.43 -6.73 -4.07
CA ALA A 10 5.89 -8.11 -3.85
C ALA A 10 5.74 -8.56 -2.37
N ASP A 11 5.80 -7.59 -1.45
CA ASP A 11 5.48 -7.73 -0.03
C ASP A 11 4.23 -6.90 0.29
N GLY A 12 3.25 -6.88 -0.60
CA GLY A 12 2.02 -6.09 -0.41
C GLY A 12 1.18 -6.54 0.79
N ALA A 13 0.14 -5.75 1.08
CA ALA A 13 -0.84 -6.05 2.11
C ALA A 13 -2.24 -5.57 1.71
N ILE A 14 -3.24 -6.03 2.45
CA ILE A 14 -4.61 -5.53 2.45
C ILE A 14 -4.82 -4.77 3.77
N GLY A 15 -5.24 -3.52 3.69
CA GLY A 15 -5.70 -2.72 4.82
C GLY A 15 -7.22 -2.63 4.77
N VAL A 16 -7.87 -2.80 5.91
CA VAL A 16 -9.33 -2.74 6.05
C VAL A 16 -9.68 -1.76 7.16
N ILE A 17 -10.59 -0.85 6.86
CA ILE A 17 -11.19 0.08 7.83
C ILE A 17 -12.69 -0.09 7.78
N ASP A 18 -13.28 -0.43 8.92
CA ASP A 18 -14.72 -0.38 9.16
C ASP A 18 -15.04 0.58 10.32
N ALA A 19 -16.30 0.60 10.79
CA ALA A 19 -16.75 1.49 11.85
C ALA A 19 -16.10 1.23 13.23
N HIS A 20 -15.56 0.03 13.45
CA HIS A 20 -15.10 -0.46 14.74
C HIS A 20 -13.62 -0.80 14.74
N LEU A 21 -13.05 -1.11 13.57
CA LEU A 21 -11.74 -1.73 13.48
C LEU A 21 -10.92 -1.22 12.28
N THR A 22 -9.61 -1.12 12.51
CA THR A 22 -8.61 -0.93 11.47
C THR A 22 -7.64 -2.10 11.53
N THR A 23 -7.58 -2.90 10.47
CA THR A 23 -6.69 -4.07 10.38
C THR A 23 -5.86 -4.05 9.12
N ALA A 24 -4.75 -4.78 9.15
CA ALA A 24 -3.97 -5.04 7.95
C ALA A 24 -3.44 -6.47 7.96
N THR A 25 -3.47 -7.10 6.78
CA THR A 25 -2.99 -8.45 6.56
C THR A 25 -2.01 -8.43 5.38
N VAL A 26 -0.76 -8.86 5.62
CA VAL A 26 0.22 -9.02 4.53
C VAL A 26 -0.23 -10.10 3.56
N PHE A 27 0.16 -9.99 2.29
CA PHE A 27 -0.25 -10.98 1.32
C PHE A 27 0.20 -12.40 1.68
N PRO A 28 -0.69 -13.38 1.48
CA PRO A 28 -0.35 -14.78 1.69
C PRO A 28 0.72 -15.22 0.69
N LYS A 29 1.62 -16.09 1.15
CA LYS A 29 2.72 -16.60 0.35
C LYS A 29 2.92 -18.09 0.59
N ILE A 30 3.12 -18.83 -0.50
CA ILE A 30 3.58 -20.22 -0.47
C ILE A 30 5.05 -20.24 -0.92
N SER A 31 5.95 -20.63 -0.02
CA SER A 31 7.40 -20.67 -0.27
C SER A 31 7.95 -19.37 -0.87
N GLY A 32 7.48 -18.22 -0.34
CA GLY A 32 7.88 -16.88 -0.76
C GLY A 32 7.22 -16.39 -2.07
N LYS A 33 6.37 -17.19 -2.72
CA LYS A 33 5.60 -16.79 -3.90
C LYS A 33 4.22 -16.32 -3.49
N PHE A 34 3.73 -15.27 -4.15
CA PHE A 34 2.39 -14.73 -3.94
C PHE A 34 1.32 -15.80 -4.18
N ASP A 35 0.42 -15.96 -3.19
CA ASP A 35 -0.68 -16.91 -3.23
C ASP A 35 -1.98 -16.20 -3.58
N ALA A 36 -2.31 -16.24 -4.87
CA ALA A 36 -3.52 -15.65 -5.42
C ALA A 36 -4.81 -16.29 -4.88
N HIS A 37 -4.77 -17.60 -4.61
CA HIS A 37 -5.95 -18.33 -4.16
C HIS A 37 -6.30 -17.92 -2.73
N GLN A 38 -5.30 -17.88 -1.86
CA GLN A 38 -5.51 -17.42 -0.49
C GLN A 38 -5.90 -15.94 -0.44
N LEU A 39 -5.41 -15.10 -1.37
CA LEU A 39 -5.88 -13.73 -1.49
C LEU A 39 -7.37 -13.67 -1.87
N ASN A 40 -7.82 -14.48 -2.83
CA ASN A 40 -9.23 -14.55 -3.22
C ASN A 40 -10.11 -14.91 -2.02
N ILE A 41 -9.71 -15.91 -1.23
CA ILE A 41 -10.42 -16.28 0.01
C ILE A 41 -10.47 -15.11 1.00
N CYS A 42 -9.38 -14.35 1.15
CA CYS A 42 -9.39 -13.16 2.00
C CYS A 42 -10.38 -12.10 1.51
N ILE A 43 -10.48 -11.89 0.19
CA ILE A 43 -11.41 -10.93 -0.41
C ILE A 43 -12.86 -11.42 -0.23
N GLU A 44 -13.16 -12.69 -0.50
CA GLU A 44 -14.48 -13.29 -0.28
C GLU A 44 -14.93 -13.10 1.18
N ARG A 45 -14.06 -13.33 2.16
CA ARG A 45 -14.36 -13.09 3.58
C ARG A 45 -14.66 -11.64 3.89
N ILE A 46 -13.94 -10.70 3.28
CA ILE A 46 -14.24 -9.26 3.47
C ILE A 46 -15.63 -8.95 2.91
N LEU A 47 -16.00 -9.52 1.76
CA LEU A 47 -17.31 -9.32 1.13
C LEU A 47 -18.48 -9.91 1.95
N GLU A 48 -18.22 -10.89 2.82
CA GLU A 48 -19.24 -11.44 3.73
C GLU A 48 -19.61 -10.46 4.87
N GLU A 49 -18.78 -9.45 5.14
CA GLU A 49 -18.98 -8.54 6.29
C GLU A 49 -19.91 -7.35 5.98
N ASP A 50 -20.02 -6.91 4.72
CA ASP A 50 -20.83 -5.73 4.34
C ASP A 50 -21.16 -5.71 2.83
N ASP A 51 -22.34 -5.21 2.46
CA ASP A 51 -22.77 -5.05 1.06
C ASP A 51 -22.15 -3.80 0.39
N TYR A 52 -21.61 -2.87 1.19
CA TYR A 52 -21.05 -1.59 0.77
C TYR A 52 -19.56 -1.55 1.08
N ILE A 53 -18.80 -2.23 0.21
CA ILE A 53 -17.33 -2.26 0.25
C ILE A 53 -16.76 -1.55 -0.97
N HIS A 54 -15.79 -0.67 -0.74
CA HIS A 54 -15.04 -0.01 -1.81
C HIS A 54 -13.54 -0.25 -1.68
N PHE A 55 -12.97 -0.89 -2.70
CA PHE A 55 -11.56 -1.24 -2.75
C PHE A 55 -10.75 -0.20 -3.50
N ILE A 56 -9.60 0.18 -2.95
CA ILE A 56 -8.58 0.98 -3.61
C ILE A 56 -7.41 0.06 -3.92
N LEU A 57 -7.08 -0.04 -5.20
CA LEU A 57 -5.89 -0.74 -5.67
C LEU A 57 -4.93 0.29 -6.26
N GLU A 58 -3.68 0.31 -5.79
CA GLU A 58 -2.68 1.20 -6.37
C GLU A 58 -2.48 0.88 -7.86
N LYS A 59 -2.52 1.92 -8.70
CA LYS A 59 -2.23 1.82 -10.13
C LYS A 59 -0.74 2.11 -10.39
N PRO A 60 0.11 1.09 -10.58
CA PRO A 60 1.54 1.31 -10.74
C PRO A 60 1.85 2.06 -12.04
N GLY A 61 2.54 3.19 -11.92
CA GLY A 61 3.16 3.89 -13.04
C GLY A 61 4.49 3.26 -13.46
N ILE A 62 5.04 3.70 -14.59
CA ILE A 62 6.41 3.31 -14.97
C ILE A 62 7.38 3.92 -13.96
N ILE A 63 8.14 3.07 -13.26
CA ILE A 63 9.14 3.51 -12.27
C ILE A 63 10.53 3.47 -12.90
N PHE A 64 11.05 4.65 -13.26
CA PHE A 64 12.40 4.78 -13.81
C PHE A 64 13.46 4.34 -12.79
N GLY A 65 14.45 3.56 -13.26
CA GLY A 65 15.54 3.06 -12.42
C GLY A 65 15.23 1.78 -11.65
N VAL A 66 14.01 1.23 -11.75
CA VAL A 66 13.68 -0.10 -11.22
C VAL A 66 13.96 -1.17 -12.27
N GLY A 67 14.46 -2.33 -11.83
CA GLY A 67 14.76 -3.46 -12.71
C GLY A 67 13.53 -3.99 -13.44
N LYS A 68 13.69 -4.38 -14.71
CA LYS A 68 12.62 -4.88 -15.59
C LYS A 68 11.85 -6.06 -14.97
N SER A 69 12.56 -6.98 -14.31
CA SER A 69 11.96 -8.14 -13.65
C SER A 69 11.08 -7.76 -12.46
N SER A 70 11.48 -6.75 -11.68
CA SER A 70 10.67 -6.23 -10.57
C SER A 70 9.40 -5.54 -11.08
N MET A 71 9.51 -4.78 -12.19
CA MET A 71 8.32 -4.18 -12.82
C MET A 71 7.38 -5.23 -13.39
N ALA A 72 7.89 -6.24 -14.10
CA ALA A 72 7.05 -7.32 -14.62
C ALA A 72 6.28 -8.04 -13.49
N LYS A 73 6.92 -8.27 -12.34
CA LYS A 73 6.26 -8.85 -11.16
C LYS A 73 5.17 -7.94 -10.59
N LEU A 74 5.44 -6.64 -10.45
CA LEU A 74 4.46 -5.67 -9.94
C LEU A 74 3.23 -5.60 -10.85
N TYR A 75 3.41 -5.49 -12.16
CA TYR A 75 2.30 -5.47 -13.11
C TYR A 75 1.53 -6.80 -13.13
N LYS A 76 2.23 -7.94 -13.03
CA LYS A 76 1.57 -9.25 -12.90
C LYS A 76 0.72 -9.32 -11.64
N ASN A 77 1.23 -8.87 -10.49
CA ASN A 77 0.48 -8.86 -9.24
C ASN A 77 -0.74 -7.94 -9.34
N CYS A 78 -0.57 -6.72 -9.85
CA CYS A 78 -1.66 -5.76 -10.04
C CYS A 78 -2.77 -6.35 -10.92
N GLY A 79 -2.42 -6.92 -12.08
CA GLY A 79 -3.41 -7.53 -12.98
C GLY A 79 -4.11 -8.75 -12.39
N LEU A 80 -3.41 -9.53 -11.56
CA LEU A 80 -4.00 -10.66 -10.86
C LEU A 80 -4.99 -10.21 -9.79
N ILE A 81 -4.62 -9.21 -8.98
CA ILE A 81 -5.49 -8.64 -7.94
C ILE A 81 -6.72 -8.00 -8.59
N GLU A 82 -6.52 -7.21 -9.64
CA GLU A 82 -7.62 -6.63 -10.40
C GLU A 82 -8.55 -7.71 -10.99
N GLY A 83 -7.99 -8.80 -11.52
CA GLY A 83 -8.76 -9.95 -11.98
C GLY A 83 -9.59 -10.60 -10.86
N ILE A 84 -9.07 -10.71 -9.64
CA ILE A 84 -9.82 -11.19 -8.47
C ILE A 84 -10.96 -10.22 -8.12
N LEU A 85 -10.70 -8.91 -8.09
CA LEU A 85 -11.72 -7.91 -7.78
C LEU A 85 -12.85 -7.94 -8.81
N ILE A 86 -12.52 -8.02 -10.11
CA ILE A 86 -13.49 -8.17 -11.19
C ILE A 86 -14.27 -9.48 -11.04
N GLY A 87 -13.58 -10.60 -10.81
CA GLY A 87 -14.20 -11.92 -10.68
C GLY A 87 -15.20 -12.04 -9.54
N ASN A 88 -15.02 -11.26 -8.47
CA ASN A 88 -15.94 -11.20 -7.33
C ASN A 88 -16.96 -10.05 -7.41
N ASN A 89 -17.05 -9.33 -8.54
CA ASN A 89 -17.91 -8.16 -8.70
C ASN A 89 -17.67 -7.05 -7.66
N CYS A 90 -16.42 -6.90 -7.20
CA CYS A 90 -16.07 -5.87 -6.23
C CYS A 90 -16.20 -4.46 -6.84
N ARG A 91 -16.68 -3.49 -6.05
CA ARG A 91 -16.54 -2.07 -6.40
C ARG A 91 -15.11 -1.64 -6.08
N TYR A 92 -14.36 -1.18 -7.07
CA TYR A 92 -12.98 -0.76 -6.85
C TYR A 92 -12.58 0.47 -7.69
N THR A 93 -11.54 1.16 -7.25
CA THR A 93 -10.92 2.25 -7.99
C THR A 93 -9.41 2.04 -8.05
N LEU A 94 -8.86 2.17 -9.27
CA LEU A 94 -7.42 2.18 -9.50
C LEU A 94 -6.89 3.59 -9.25
N VAL A 95 -6.06 3.77 -8.22
CA VAL A 95 -5.56 5.10 -7.82
C VAL A 95 -4.04 5.19 -8.02
N PRO A 96 -3.51 6.19 -8.77
CA PRO A 96 -2.08 6.38 -8.91
C PRO A 96 -1.39 6.69 -7.56
N PRO A 97 -0.14 6.24 -7.33
CA PRO A 97 0.55 6.45 -6.06
C PRO A 97 0.55 7.91 -5.59
N LYS A 98 0.86 8.83 -6.50
CA LYS A 98 0.95 10.26 -6.19
C LYS A 98 -0.37 10.88 -5.74
N GLU A 99 -1.51 10.32 -6.14
CA GLU A 99 -2.82 10.85 -5.83
C GLU A 99 -3.18 10.59 -4.37
N TRP A 100 -3.20 9.32 -3.96
CA TRP A 100 -3.46 8.97 -2.56
C TRP A 100 -2.35 9.52 -1.65
N GLN A 101 -1.08 9.50 -2.06
CA GLN A 101 0.04 10.04 -1.28
C GLN A 101 -0.12 11.54 -1.00
N LYS A 102 -0.54 12.33 -2.00
CA LYS A 102 -0.74 13.77 -1.84
C LYS A 102 -1.77 14.07 -0.75
N GLU A 103 -2.83 13.28 -0.69
CA GLU A 103 -3.89 13.44 0.30
C GLU A 103 -3.46 12.96 1.68
N MET A 104 -2.87 11.77 1.73
CA MET A 104 -2.51 11.12 2.99
C MET A 104 -1.31 11.79 3.67
N TRP A 105 -0.42 12.42 2.92
CA TRP A 105 0.73 13.14 3.46
C TRP A 105 0.44 14.61 3.79
N GLN A 106 -0.82 15.05 3.79
CA GLN A 106 -1.15 16.42 4.22
C GLN A 106 -0.60 16.70 5.63
N GLY A 107 0.14 17.81 5.75
CA GLY A 107 0.82 18.22 6.98
C GLY A 107 2.09 17.44 7.33
N VAL A 108 2.53 16.47 6.52
CA VAL A 108 3.80 15.74 6.72
C VAL A 108 4.93 16.49 6.01
N ASP A 109 5.94 16.89 6.76
CA ASP A 109 7.13 17.53 6.18
C ASP A 109 7.86 16.58 5.22
N THR A 110 8.45 17.14 4.16
CA THR A 110 9.17 16.33 3.18
C THR A 110 10.44 15.73 3.79
N ILE A 111 10.45 14.41 3.95
CA ILE A 111 11.63 13.65 4.39
C ILE A 111 12.44 13.23 3.15
N ARG A 112 13.77 13.37 3.22
CA ARG A 112 14.67 13.00 2.12
C ARG A 112 15.72 12.01 2.59
N LYS A 113 16.05 11.03 1.73
CA LYS A 113 17.12 10.08 1.98
C LYS A 113 18.47 10.79 1.99
N SER A 114 19.41 10.30 2.78
CA SER A 114 20.80 10.74 2.65
C SER A 114 21.33 10.37 1.26
N THR A 115 22.11 11.26 0.64
CA THR A 115 22.80 10.96 -0.61
C THR A 115 24.26 11.36 -0.53
N THR A 116 25.12 10.55 -1.15
CA THR A 116 26.54 10.85 -1.36
C THR A 116 26.78 11.55 -2.70
N LYS A 117 25.76 11.63 -3.56
CA LYS A 117 25.87 12.27 -4.88
C LYS A 117 26.20 13.76 -4.73
N ARG A 118 27.08 14.24 -5.60
CA ARG A 118 27.46 15.64 -5.72
C ARG A 118 26.89 16.21 -7.01
N LYS A 119 26.59 17.51 -6.99
CA LYS A 119 26.27 18.27 -8.20
C LYS A 119 27.56 18.55 -8.99
N LYS A 120 27.42 19.03 -10.23
CA LYS A 120 28.57 19.39 -11.09
C LYS A 120 29.47 20.47 -10.49
N ASP A 121 28.92 21.33 -9.64
CA ASP A 121 29.62 22.40 -8.92
C ASP A 121 30.36 21.91 -7.65
N GLY A 122 30.37 20.60 -7.39
CA GLY A 122 31.01 20.02 -6.22
C GLY A 122 30.19 20.11 -4.92
N THR A 123 29.03 20.77 -4.92
CA THR A 123 28.13 20.81 -3.74
C THR A 123 27.35 19.49 -3.58
N LYS A 124 26.85 19.20 -2.37
CA LYS A 124 26.08 17.98 -2.09
C LYS A 124 24.73 18.05 -2.81
N ALA A 125 24.36 17.00 -3.54
CA ALA A 125 23.03 16.89 -4.14
C ALA A 125 21.98 16.65 -3.03
N GLN A 126 20.73 17.02 -3.31
CA GLN A 126 19.62 16.60 -2.46
C GLN A 126 19.29 15.14 -2.73
N GLY A 127 18.97 14.40 -1.67
CA GLY A 127 18.49 13.04 -1.81
C GLY A 127 17.07 12.98 -2.34
N ALA A 128 16.70 11.80 -2.84
CA ALA A 128 15.34 11.49 -3.22
C ALA A 128 14.40 11.60 -2.01
N VAL A 129 13.15 11.96 -2.27
CA VAL A 129 12.09 11.96 -1.24
C VAL A 129 11.95 10.54 -0.68
N ASP A 130 11.86 10.43 0.63
CA ASP A 130 11.66 9.16 1.33
C ASP A 130 10.17 8.90 1.53
N THR A 131 9.53 8.40 0.48
CA THR A 131 8.09 8.13 0.45
C THR A 131 7.67 7.17 1.56
N LYS A 132 8.50 6.18 1.87
CA LYS A 132 8.24 5.20 2.95
C LYS A 132 8.20 5.87 4.32
N ALA A 133 9.17 6.74 4.59
CA ALA A 133 9.20 7.48 5.84
C ALA A 133 8.02 8.46 5.96
N MET A 134 7.63 9.11 4.85
CA MET A 134 6.48 10.00 4.83
C MET A 134 5.15 9.25 5.05
N SER A 135 4.95 8.11 4.38
CA SER A 135 3.81 7.22 4.63
C SER A 135 3.75 6.77 6.08
N LEU A 136 4.86 6.29 6.65
CA LEU A 136 4.89 5.86 8.04
C LEU A 136 4.58 7.02 9.02
N MET A 137 5.07 8.23 8.74
CA MET A 137 4.76 9.40 9.56
C MET A 137 3.29 9.78 9.48
N ALA A 138 2.68 9.73 8.30
CA ALA A 138 1.25 9.93 8.12
C ALA A 138 0.43 8.88 8.89
N ALA A 139 0.76 7.60 8.72
CA ALA A 139 0.05 6.50 9.37
C ALA A 139 0.14 6.58 10.91
N LYS A 140 1.30 6.91 11.46
CA LYS A 140 1.46 7.12 12.92
C LYS A 140 0.64 8.28 13.49
N ARG A 141 0.30 9.29 12.68
CA ARG A 141 -0.58 10.38 13.11
C ARG A 141 -2.04 9.95 13.12
N LEU A 142 -2.44 9.10 12.17
CA LEU A 142 -3.80 8.60 12.05
C LEU A 142 -4.09 7.48 13.06
N TRP A 143 -3.12 6.60 13.30
CA TRP A 143 -3.22 5.49 14.25
C TRP A 143 -2.00 5.46 15.19
N PRO A 144 -1.96 6.35 16.21
CA PRO A 144 -0.80 6.48 17.10
C PRO A 144 -0.46 5.21 17.90
N SER A 145 -1.46 4.38 18.19
CA SER A 145 -1.34 3.16 18.98
C SER A 145 -1.16 1.90 18.14
N MET A 146 -1.23 1.98 16.81
CA MET A 146 -1.18 0.80 15.95
C MET A 146 0.26 0.31 15.77
N ASP A 147 0.43 -1.01 15.88
CA ASP A 147 1.68 -1.67 15.50
C ASP A 147 1.68 -1.98 14.00
N PHE A 148 2.56 -1.30 13.25
CA PHE A 148 2.68 -1.46 11.80
C PHE A 148 3.63 -2.60 11.39
N ARG A 149 4.11 -3.42 12.33
CA ARG A 149 5.00 -4.55 12.05
C ARG A 149 4.18 -5.74 11.52
N LYS A 150 4.78 -6.53 10.63
CA LYS A 150 4.14 -7.75 10.09
C LYS A 150 3.98 -8.89 11.11
N SER A 151 4.74 -8.84 12.20
CA SER A 151 4.70 -9.82 13.29
C SER A 151 5.49 -9.31 14.49
N GLU A 152 5.30 -9.93 15.65
CA GLU A 152 6.04 -9.61 16.88
C GLU A 152 7.57 -9.73 16.73
N ARG A 153 8.03 -10.64 15.85
CA ARG A 153 9.45 -10.86 15.57
C ARG A 153 10.07 -9.76 14.69
N ALA A 154 9.26 -9.03 13.94
CA ALA A 154 9.78 -7.92 13.14
C ALA A 154 10.22 -6.78 14.08
N THR A 155 11.28 -6.09 13.68
CA THR A 155 11.83 -4.95 14.44
C THR A 155 11.56 -3.61 13.76
N THR A 156 11.09 -3.65 12.51
CA THR A 156 10.75 -2.47 11.72
C THR A 156 9.32 -2.55 11.19
N PRO A 157 8.63 -1.40 11.06
CA PRO A 157 7.34 -1.32 10.37
C PRO A 157 7.38 -1.93 8.97
N HIS A 158 6.25 -2.45 8.52
CA HIS A 158 6.08 -3.08 7.23
C HIS A 158 5.46 -2.09 6.23
N ASP A 159 6.22 -1.65 5.23
CA ASP A 159 5.78 -0.62 4.29
C ASP A 159 4.43 -0.96 3.62
N GLY A 160 4.24 -2.20 3.18
CA GLY A 160 2.98 -2.61 2.55
C GLY A 160 1.77 -2.55 3.48
N ILE A 161 1.94 -2.76 4.79
CA ILE A 161 0.85 -2.58 5.77
C ILE A 161 0.49 -1.10 5.85
N VAL A 162 1.52 -0.25 5.95
CA VAL A 162 1.36 1.20 6.04
C VAL A 162 0.63 1.75 4.81
N ASP A 163 1.12 1.41 3.61
CA ASP A 163 0.55 1.93 2.35
C ASP A 163 -0.88 1.39 2.13
N ALA A 164 -1.14 0.12 2.44
CA ALA A 164 -2.49 -0.47 2.33
C ALA A 164 -3.50 0.19 3.29
N LEU A 165 -3.11 0.48 4.52
CA LEU A 165 -3.97 1.21 5.47
C LEU A 165 -4.22 2.65 5.04
N LEU A 166 -3.19 3.35 4.55
CA LEU A 166 -3.35 4.71 4.03
C LEU A 166 -4.27 4.75 2.81
N MET A 167 -4.24 3.74 1.94
CA MET A 167 -5.20 3.61 0.83
C MET A 167 -6.62 3.29 1.30
N ALA A 168 -6.79 2.47 2.34
CA ALA A 168 -8.09 2.23 2.95
C ALA A 168 -8.67 3.55 3.54
N GLU A 169 -7.83 4.34 4.20
CA GLU A 169 -8.23 5.65 4.72
C GLU A 169 -8.52 6.66 3.61
N TYR A 170 -7.74 6.63 2.51
CA TYR A 170 -8.05 7.41 1.32
C TYR A 170 -9.44 7.06 0.76
N SER A 171 -9.75 5.76 0.69
CA SER A 171 -11.08 5.28 0.28
C SER A 171 -12.17 5.89 1.16
N ARG A 172 -12.03 5.79 2.49
CA ARG A 172 -12.99 6.31 3.48
C ARG A 172 -13.24 7.82 3.38
N ARG A 173 -12.28 8.59 2.88
CA ARG A 173 -12.41 10.05 2.71
C ARG A 173 -13.09 10.44 1.39
N LYS A 174 -13.14 9.53 0.42
CA LYS A 174 -13.50 9.83 -0.97
C LYS A 174 -14.77 9.16 -1.46
N PHE A 175 -15.07 7.98 -0.94
CA PHE A 175 -16.15 7.10 -1.39
C PHE A 175 -17.03 6.74 -0.19
#